data_AF-A0A1Q6M705-F1
#
_entry.id   AF-A0A1Q6M705-F1
#
_cell.length_a   1.000
_cell.length_b   1.000
_cell.length_c   1.000
_cell.angle_alpha   90.00
_cell.angle_beta   90.00
_cell.angle_gamma   90.00
#
_symmetry.space_group_name_H-M   'P 1'
#
loop_
_entity.id
_entity.type
_entity.pdbx_description
1 polymer ?
#
loop_
_entity_poly.entity_id
_entity_poly.type
_entity_poly.pdbx_seq_one_letter_code
_entity_poly.pdbx_strand_id
1 'polypeptide(L)'
;MEIQKSNLNEQIIKALINKNYGIEIMEIEKINRGTANIFKIKSNDKVYILKEFSEGRTEESVIKETNIINFLKEKGIDVPVYIKSKQNSFYIKFENRIIILQECIDGYTMENNTGDYQKTIESAKILGKMTQALKDYEGLEEDGIIEKWFSKESLENGIIKMEDLINKLNLDKRSSR
;
A
#
# COMPACT_ATOMS: atom_id res chain seq x y z
N MET A 1 7.03 11.83 7.10
CA MET A 1 6.16 12.67 6.26
C MET A 1 4.77 12.61 6.85
N GLU A 2 4.21 13.75 7.21
CA GLU A 2 2.85 13.86 7.74
C GLU A 2 1.85 13.64 6.59
N ILE A 3 0.78 12.88 6.83
CA ILE A 3 -0.23 12.59 5.80
C ILE A 3 -0.94 13.91 5.45
N GLN A 4 -1.04 14.25 4.16
CA GLN A 4 -1.77 15.44 3.72
C GLN A 4 -3.22 15.36 4.21
N LYS A 5 -3.71 16.42 4.85
CA LYS A 5 -5.07 16.47 5.40
C LYS A 5 -6.09 16.06 4.32
N SER A 6 -7.00 15.15 4.66
CA SER A 6 -8.02 14.65 3.74
C SER A 6 -8.95 15.77 3.26
N ASN A 7 -9.30 15.74 1.99
CA ASN A 7 -10.36 16.59 1.43
C ASN A 7 -11.73 15.89 1.52
N LEU A 8 -11.74 14.63 1.98
CA LEU A 8 -12.93 13.82 2.11
C LEU A 8 -13.53 13.97 3.52
N ASN A 9 -14.85 14.17 3.54
CA ASN A 9 -15.70 14.00 4.72
C ASN A 9 -16.79 12.97 4.43
N GLU A 10 -17.58 12.58 5.42
CA GLU A 10 -18.58 11.53 5.26
C GLU A 10 -19.59 11.81 4.14
N GLN A 11 -20.07 13.05 4.01
CA GLN A 11 -21.04 13.43 2.97
C GLN A 11 -20.42 13.34 1.58
N ILE A 12 -19.19 13.83 1.43
CA ILE A 12 -18.44 13.76 0.17
C ILE A 12 -18.18 12.30 -0.20
N ILE A 13 -17.75 11.46 0.74
CA ILE A 13 -17.51 10.03 0.51
C ILE A 13 -18.79 9.35 0.04
N LYS A 14 -19.92 9.55 0.74
CA LYS A 14 -21.23 9.00 0.35
C LYS A 14 -21.61 9.41 -1.07
N ALA A 15 -21.50 10.70 -1.39
CA ALA A 15 -21.83 11.22 -2.70
C ALA A 15 -20.91 10.68 -3.81
N LEU A 16 -19.60 10.70 -3.60
CA LEU A 16 -18.61 10.22 -4.58
C LEU A 16 -18.78 8.73 -4.86
N ILE A 17 -18.96 7.92 -3.83
CA ILE A 17 -19.06 6.47 -3.98
C ILE A 17 -20.38 6.06 -4.62
N ASN A 18 -21.49 6.68 -4.24
CA ASN A 18 -22.77 6.42 -4.89
C ASN A 18 -22.74 6.85 -6.37
N LYS A 19 -22.20 8.03 -6.67
CA LYS A 19 -22.08 8.55 -8.05
C LYS A 19 -21.22 7.63 -8.92
N ASN A 20 -20.01 7.30 -8.48
CA ASN A 20 -19.02 6.61 -9.32
C ASN A 20 -19.13 5.08 -9.28
N TYR A 21 -19.65 4.48 -8.21
CA TYR A 21 -19.72 3.02 -8.05
C TYR A 21 -21.15 2.51 -7.87
N GLY A 22 -22.11 3.38 -7.54
CA GLY A 22 -23.50 2.96 -7.29
C GLY A 22 -23.69 2.26 -5.94
N ILE A 23 -22.74 2.43 -5.03
CA ILE A 23 -22.75 1.80 -3.71
C ILE A 23 -23.31 2.80 -2.70
N GLU A 24 -24.30 2.36 -1.93
CA GLU A 24 -24.81 3.10 -0.78
C GLU A 24 -23.99 2.76 0.46
N ILE A 25 -23.54 3.78 1.20
CA ILE A 25 -22.67 3.61 2.37
C ILE A 25 -23.47 3.89 3.64
N MET A 26 -23.44 2.93 4.56
CA MET A 26 -24.05 3.04 5.88
C MET A 26 -23.08 3.67 6.88
N GLU A 27 -21.84 3.19 6.91
CA GLU A 27 -20.85 3.50 7.95
C GLU A 27 -19.49 3.79 7.33
N ILE A 28 -18.77 4.74 7.92
CA ILE A 28 -17.44 5.18 7.50
C ILE A 28 -16.55 5.27 8.74
N GLU A 29 -15.42 4.59 8.72
CA GLU A 29 -14.42 4.63 9.78
C GLU A 29 -13.08 5.09 9.18
N LYS A 30 -12.49 6.15 9.74
CA LYS A 30 -11.16 6.60 9.32
C LYS A 30 -10.08 5.75 10.00
N ILE A 31 -9.16 5.19 9.20
CA ILE A 31 -8.02 4.43 9.69
C ILE A 31 -6.78 5.32 9.65
N ASN A 32 -6.20 5.58 10.82
CA ASN A 32 -4.97 6.38 10.95
C ASN A 32 -3.72 5.50 10.81
N ARG A 33 -3.53 4.89 9.63
CA ARG A 33 -2.34 4.08 9.30
C ARG A 33 -1.89 4.34 7.86
N GLY A 34 -0.59 4.19 7.61
CA GLY A 34 0.00 4.29 6.27
C GLY A 34 0.38 5.71 5.86
N THR A 35 0.45 5.94 4.55
CA THR A 35 0.89 7.21 3.94
C THR A 35 -0.21 7.94 3.16
N ALA A 36 -1.44 7.41 3.18
CA ALA A 36 -2.61 7.94 2.51
C ALA A 36 -3.75 8.12 3.52
N ASN A 37 -4.78 8.88 3.17
CA ASN A 37 -6.00 8.91 3.97
C ASN A 37 -6.80 7.63 3.66
N ILE A 38 -6.99 6.78 4.66
CA ILE A 38 -7.65 5.48 4.52
C ILE A 38 -8.98 5.51 5.27
N PHE A 39 -10.04 5.05 4.61
CA PHE A 39 -11.36 4.90 5.20
C PHE A 39 -11.86 3.49 4.95
N LYS A 40 -12.33 2.83 6.01
CA LYS A 40 -13.13 1.61 5.90
C LYS A 40 -14.58 2.04 5.73
N ILE A 41 -15.19 1.64 4.63
CA ILE A 41 -16.58 2.01 4.31
C ILE A 41 -17.43 0.75 4.23
N LYS A 42 -18.59 0.77 4.86
CA LYS A 42 -19.50 -0.36 4.94
C LYS A 42 -20.76 -0.06 4.15
N SER A 43 -21.09 -0.96 3.23
CA SER A 43 -22.40 -1.05 2.59
C SER A 43 -23.22 -2.16 3.25
N ASN A 44 -24.45 -2.41 2.77
CA ASN A 44 -25.33 -3.43 3.32
C ASN A 44 -24.67 -4.81 3.35
N ASP A 45 -23.99 -5.19 2.26
CA ASP A 45 -23.53 -6.56 2.05
C ASP A 45 -22.00 -6.71 2.06
N LYS A 46 -21.26 -5.59 1.94
CA LYS A 46 -19.81 -5.60 1.75
C LYS A 46 -19.11 -4.47 2.46
N VAL A 47 -17.85 -4.73 2.83
CA VAL A 47 -16.92 -3.74 3.38
C VAL A 47 -15.84 -3.45 2.35
N TYR A 48 -15.49 -2.17 2.22
CA TYR A 48 -14.47 -1.71 1.29
C TYR A 48 -13.44 -0.84 2.00
N ILE A 49 -12.27 -0.72 1.38
CA ILE A 49 -11.22 0.21 1.76
C ILE A 49 -11.12 1.30 0.69
N LEU A 50 -11.40 2.53 1.09
CA LEU A 50 -11.22 3.74 0.31
C LEU A 50 -9.87 4.36 0.67
N LYS A 51 -9.04 4.65 -0.33
CA LYS A 51 -7.77 5.35 -0.13
C LYS A 51 -7.76 6.62 -0.97
N GLU A 52 -7.48 7.74 -0.31
CA GLU A 52 -7.23 9.03 -0.95
C GLU A 52 -5.72 9.33 -0.82
N PHE A 53 -5.05 9.40 -1.96
CA PHE A 53 -3.63 9.70 -2.04
C PHE A 53 -3.37 11.20 -2.03
N SER A 54 -2.17 11.59 -1.60
CA SER A 54 -1.68 12.97 -1.74
C SER A 54 -1.49 13.34 -3.20
N GLU A 55 -1.45 14.65 -3.48
CA GLU A 55 -1.33 15.22 -4.84
C GLU A 55 -0.11 14.76 -5.63
N GLY A 56 0.94 14.26 -4.97
CA GLY A 56 2.13 13.72 -5.64
C GLY A 56 1.90 12.37 -6.33
N ARG A 57 0.76 11.70 -6.12
CA ARG A 57 0.46 10.41 -6.74
C ARG A 57 -0.07 10.62 -8.16
N THR A 58 0.53 9.94 -9.14
CA THR A 58 0.14 10.03 -10.56
C THR A 58 -0.80 8.89 -10.99
N GLU A 59 -1.57 9.13 -12.05
CA GLU A 59 -2.46 8.11 -12.64
C GLU A 59 -1.69 6.91 -13.15
N GLU A 60 -0.58 7.17 -13.84
CA GLU A 60 0.33 6.15 -14.36
C GLU A 60 0.81 5.22 -13.24
N SER A 61 1.16 5.77 -12.07
CA SER A 61 1.59 4.95 -10.93
C SER A 61 0.47 4.05 -10.38
N VAL A 62 -0.79 4.51 -10.41
CA VAL A 62 -1.94 3.70 -9.99
C VAL A 62 -2.28 2.62 -11.02
N ILE A 63 -2.17 2.95 -12.30
CA ILE A 63 -2.37 1.98 -13.40
C ILE A 63 -1.28 0.89 -13.33
N LYS A 64 -0.01 1.28 -13.18
CA LYS A 64 1.12 0.34 -13.03
C LYS A 64 0.91 -0.59 -11.84
N GLU A 65 0.56 -0.04 -10.68
CA GLU A 65 0.26 -0.83 -9.48
C GLU A 65 -0.89 -1.83 -9.71
N THR A 66 -1.98 -1.37 -10.34
CA THR A 66 -3.15 -2.23 -10.58
C THR A 66 -2.85 -3.34 -11.58
N ASN A 67 -2.04 -3.07 -12.61
CA ASN A 67 -1.62 -4.08 -13.59
C ASN A 67 -0.78 -5.17 -12.93
N ILE A 68 0.18 -4.79 -12.08
CA ILE A 68 0.99 -5.75 -11.30
C ILE A 68 0.09 -6.61 -10.40
N ILE A 69 -0.87 -6.00 -9.71
CA ILE A 69 -1.79 -6.71 -8.82
C ILE A 69 -2.67 -7.70 -9.60
N ASN A 70 -3.24 -7.27 -10.73
CA ASN A 70 -4.05 -8.16 -11.57
C ASN A 70 -3.22 -9.33 -12.11
N PHE A 71 -1.98 -9.08 -12.55
CA PHE A 71 -1.08 -10.14 -12.98
C PHE A 71 -0.77 -11.15 -11.86
N LEU A 72 -0.47 -10.67 -10.65
CA LEU A 72 -0.25 -11.54 -9.49
C LEU A 72 -1.49 -12.37 -9.17
N LYS A 73 -2.68 -11.78 -9.29
CA LYS A 73 -3.96 -12.48 -9.11
C LYS A 73 -4.13 -13.60 -10.14
N GLU A 74 -3.80 -13.37 -11.41
CA GLU A 74 -3.85 -14.39 -12.47
C GLU A 74 -2.87 -15.55 -12.21
N LYS A 75 -1.79 -15.30 -11.47
CA LYS A 75 -0.83 -16.33 -11.01
C LYS A 75 -1.28 -17.04 -9.72
N GLY A 76 -2.50 -16.77 -9.23
CA GLY A 76 -3.09 -17.41 -8.05
C GLY A 76 -2.52 -16.90 -6.72
N ILE A 77 -1.97 -15.68 -6.70
CA ILE A 77 -1.50 -15.04 -5.47
C ILE A 77 -2.64 -14.20 -4.88
N ASP A 78 -2.86 -14.37 -3.57
CA ASP A 78 -3.84 -13.58 -2.83
C ASP A 78 -3.40 -12.12 -2.75
N VAL A 79 -4.16 -11.25 -3.41
CA VAL A 79 -3.88 -9.82 -3.51
C VAL A 79 -5.16 -9.00 -3.33
N PRO A 80 -5.07 -7.73 -2.92
CA PRO A 80 -6.23 -6.86 -2.82
C PRO A 80 -6.96 -6.70 -4.16
N VAL A 81 -8.29 -6.71 -4.12
CA VAL A 81 -9.13 -6.55 -5.32
C VAL A 81 -9.56 -5.10 -5.46
N TYR A 82 -9.18 -4.47 -6.58
CA TYR A 82 -9.54 -3.08 -6.89
C TYR A 82 -10.91 -3.07 -7.57
N ILE A 83 -11.80 -2.22 -7.09
CA ILE A 83 -13.14 -2.05 -7.64
C ILE A 83 -13.06 -1.02 -8.76
N LYS A 84 -13.59 -1.37 -9.93
CA LYS A 84 -13.72 -0.43 -11.04
C LYS A 84 -14.94 0.47 -10.85
N SER A 85 -14.81 1.74 -11.21
CA SER A 85 -15.94 2.66 -11.31
C SER A 85 -16.88 2.25 -12.44
N LYS A 86 -18.07 2.87 -12.48
CA LYS A 86 -19.03 2.77 -13.59
C LYS A 86 -18.43 3.16 -14.95
N GLN A 87 -17.36 3.95 -14.95
CA GLN A 87 -16.59 4.33 -16.15
C GLN A 87 -15.43 3.37 -16.45
N ASN A 88 -15.40 2.18 -15.83
CA ASN A 88 -14.36 1.16 -16.03
C ASN A 88 -12.94 1.63 -15.64
N SER A 89 -12.82 2.59 -14.71
CA SER A 89 -11.54 3.09 -14.18
C SER A 89 -11.25 2.50 -12.80
N PHE A 90 -9.98 2.21 -12.49
CA PHE A 90 -9.55 1.76 -11.16
C PHE A 90 -9.38 2.90 -10.14
N TYR A 91 -9.54 4.13 -10.58
CA TYR A 91 -9.48 5.31 -9.73
C TYR A 91 -10.50 6.36 -10.14
N ILE A 92 -10.80 7.27 -9.22
CA ILE A 92 -11.51 8.52 -9.50
C ILE A 92 -10.62 9.70 -9.09
N LYS A 93 -10.87 10.85 -9.70
CA LYS A 93 -10.22 12.11 -9.30
C LYS A 93 -11.19 12.98 -8.53
N PHE A 94 -10.70 13.57 -7.46
CA PHE A 94 -11.43 14.58 -6.69
C PHE A 94 -10.42 15.60 -6.17
N GLU A 95 -10.62 16.88 -6.50
CA GLU A 95 -9.75 17.99 -6.07
C GLU A 95 -8.24 17.70 -6.27
N ASN A 96 -7.87 17.28 -7.48
CA ASN A 96 -6.50 16.91 -7.88
C ASN A 96 -5.90 15.72 -7.12
N ARG A 97 -6.70 14.99 -6.33
CA ARG A 97 -6.28 13.76 -5.67
C ARG A 97 -6.83 12.54 -6.36
N ILE A 98 -6.05 11.47 -6.27
CA ILE A 98 -6.45 10.15 -6.76
C ILE A 98 -7.06 9.37 -5.62
N ILE A 99 -8.24 8.82 -5.87
CA ILE A 99 -8.98 7.99 -4.93
C ILE A 99 -9.17 6.60 -5.56
N ILE A 100 -8.85 5.57 -4.79
CA ILE A 100 -9.06 4.16 -5.18
C ILE A 100 -9.99 3.46 -4.19
N LEU A 101 -10.71 2.46 -4.68
CA LEU A 101 -11.61 1.63 -3.90
C LEU A 101 -11.20 0.16 -4.00
N GLN A 102 -11.10 -0.52 -2.88
CA GLN A 102 -10.69 -1.93 -2.79
C GLN A 102 -11.70 -2.73 -1.96
N GLU A 103 -11.83 -4.03 -2.23
CA GLU A 103 -12.49 -4.94 -1.29
C GLU A 103 -11.70 -5.00 0.03
N CYS A 104 -12.41 -5.02 1.16
CA CYS A 104 -11.78 -5.25 2.44
C CYS A 104 -11.35 -6.72 2.54
N ILE A 105 -10.10 -6.94 2.95
CA ILE A 105 -9.62 -8.28 3.27
C ILE A 105 -9.86 -8.49 4.77
N ASP A 106 -10.64 -9.52 5.10
CA ASP A 106 -10.84 -9.92 6.49
C ASP A 106 -9.55 -10.50 7.06
N GLY A 107 -9.19 -10.04 8.25
CA GLY A 107 -7.97 -10.45 8.91
C GLY A 107 -7.56 -9.46 10.00
N TYR A 108 -6.34 -9.63 10.48
CA TYR A 108 -5.72 -8.73 11.45
C TYR A 108 -4.39 -8.23 10.91
N THR A 109 -3.97 -7.06 11.38
CA THR A 109 -2.64 -6.52 11.10
C THR A 109 -1.76 -6.81 12.30
N MET A 110 -0.56 -7.34 12.06
CA MET A 110 0.43 -7.53 13.11
C MET A 110 1.15 -6.22 13.41
N GLU A 111 1.47 -6.00 14.69
CA GLU A 111 2.35 -4.90 15.06
C GLU A 111 3.78 -5.17 14.60
N ASN A 112 4.51 -4.09 14.29
CA ASN A 112 5.87 -4.20 13.77
C ASN A 112 6.76 -5.02 14.71
N ASN A 113 7.57 -5.91 14.15
CA ASN A 113 8.54 -6.75 14.87
C ASN A 113 7.92 -7.74 15.89
N THR A 114 6.63 -8.06 15.77
CA THR A 114 5.95 -9.05 16.63
C THR A 114 5.76 -10.44 15.98
N GLY A 115 6.31 -10.63 14.77
CA GLY A 115 6.27 -11.90 14.06
C GLY A 115 7.10 -12.98 14.76
N ASP A 116 6.49 -14.15 15.00
CA ASP A 116 7.24 -15.33 15.43
C ASP A 116 7.96 -16.00 14.25
N TYR A 117 8.75 -17.03 14.54
CA TYR A 117 9.51 -17.77 13.54
C TYR A 117 8.60 -18.33 12.43
N GLN A 118 7.47 -18.94 12.78
CA GLN A 118 6.58 -19.56 11.80
C GLN A 118 6.00 -18.52 10.83
N LYS A 119 5.50 -17.41 11.37
CA LYS A 119 4.97 -16.29 10.57
C LYS A 119 6.05 -15.65 9.70
N THR A 120 7.29 -15.59 10.18
CA THR A 120 8.44 -15.12 9.39
C THR A 120 8.68 -16.03 8.20
N ILE A 121 8.64 -17.35 8.39
CA ILE A 121 8.76 -18.34 7.31
C ILE A 121 7.59 -18.25 6.33
N GLU A 122 6.36 -18.05 6.80
CA GLU A 122 5.18 -17.85 5.95
C GLU A 122 5.31 -16.59 5.08
N SER A 123 5.74 -15.48 5.67
CA SER A 123 6.02 -14.22 4.96
C SER A 123 7.10 -14.41 3.88
N ALA A 124 8.20 -15.09 4.22
CA ALA A 124 9.27 -15.39 3.26
C ALA A 124 8.77 -16.27 2.10
N LYS A 125 7.88 -17.23 2.36
CA LYS A 125 7.26 -18.05 1.30
C LYS A 125 6.37 -17.21 0.38
N ILE A 126 5.57 -16.29 0.92
CA ILE A 126 4.72 -15.39 0.12
C ILE A 126 5.59 -14.49 -0.75
N LEU A 127 6.64 -13.89 -0.17
CA LEU A 127 7.61 -13.09 -0.91
C LEU A 127 8.25 -13.88 -2.06
N GLY A 128 8.73 -15.11 -1.79
CA GLY A 128 9.31 -15.98 -2.80
C GLY A 128 8.35 -16.31 -3.95
N LYS A 129 7.07 -16.58 -3.65
CA LYS A 129 6.03 -16.78 -4.67
C LYS A 129 5.80 -15.54 -5.52
N MET A 130 5.71 -14.37 -4.89
CA MET A 130 5.56 -13.09 -5.61
C MET A 130 6.77 -12.81 -6.50
N THR A 131 7.99 -12.96 -5.98
CA THR A 131 9.22 -12.76 -6.76
C THR A 131 9.28 -13.72 -7.94
N GLN A 132 8.93 -15.00 -7.75
CA GLN A 132 8.93 -15.98 -8.84
C GLN A 132 7.89 -15.63 -9.91
N ALA A 133 6.70 -15.19 -9.53
CA ALA A 133 5.66 -14.77 -10.47
C ALA A 133 6.08 -13.53 -11.28
N LEU A 134 6.66 -12.53 -10.61
CA LEU A 134 7.04 -11.25 -11.22
C LEU A 134 8.22 -11.35 -12.20
N LYS A 135 8.98 -12.45 -12.21
CA LYS A 135 10.02 -12.69 -13.22
C LYS A 135 9.48 -12.63 -14.65
N ASP A 136 8.23 -13.05 -14.84
CA ASP A 136 7.59 -13.09 -16.16
C ASP A 136 6.77 -11.82 -16.46
N TYR A 137 6.82 -10.80 -15.59
CA TYR A 137 6.05 -9.56 -15.79
C TYR A 137 6.85 -8.57 -16.65
N GLU A 138 6.30 -8.23 -17.81
CA GLU A 138 6.87 -7.22 -18.71
C GLU A 138 6.66 -5.80 -18.16
N GLY A 139 7.68 -4.94 -18.25
CA GLY A 139 7.59 -3.53 -17.79
C GLY A 139 8.00 -3.29 -16.34
N LEU A 140 8.69 -4.26 -15.72
CA LEU A 140 9.45 -4.04 -14.47
C LEU A 140 10.87 -3.52 -14.71
N GLU A 141 11.36 -3.58 -15.95
CA GLU A 141 12.68 -3.03 -16.30
C GLU A 141 12.67 -1.51 -16.09
N GLU A 142 13.56 -1.03 -15.22
CA GLU A 142 13.84 0.39 -15.01
C GLU A 142 15.31 0.60 -15.35
N ASP A 143 15.58 1.41 -16.37
CA ASP A 143 16.95 1.77 -16.75
C ASP A 143 17.67 2.41 -15.56
N GLY A 144 18.90 1.99 -15.31
CA GLY A 144 19.70 2.56 -14.23
C GLY A 144 19.34 2.03 -12.83
N ILE A 145 18.48 1.01 -12.69
CA ILE A 145 18.06 0.50 -11.37
C ILE A 145 19.25 -0.04 -10.56
N ILE A 146 20.22 -0.65 -11.24
CA ILE A 146 21.42 -1.17 -10.59
C ILE A 146 22.27 -0.02 -10.07
N GLU A 147 22.50 1.01 -10.89
CA GLU A 147 23.27 2.20 -10.55
C GLU A 147 22.59 2.99 -9.43
N LYS A 148 21.27 3.12 -9.46
CA LYS A 148 20.48 3.85 -8.47
C LYS A 148 20.52 3.18 -7.10
N TRP A 149 20.32 1.85 -7.04
CA TRP A 149 20.16 1.14 -5.78
C TRP A 149 21.46 0.47 -5.29
N PHE A 150 22.34 0.08 -6.20
CA PHE A 150 23.58 -0.65 -5.93
C PHE A 150 24.84 0.15 -6.33
N SER A 151 24.72 1.47 -6.48
CA SER A 151 25.92 2.33 -6.53
C SER A 151 26.74 2.18 -5.26
N LYS A 152 28.06 2.41 -5.40
CA LYS A 152 28.98 2.51 -4.27
C LYS A 152 28.46 3.48 -3.19
N GLU A 153 27.96 4.65 -3.60
CA GLU A 153 27.39 5.64 -2.69
C GLU A 153 26.17 5.12 -1.91
N SER A 154 25.23 4.43 -2.58
CA SER A 154 24.08 3.81 -1.92
C SER A 154 24.51 2.77 -0.87
N LEU A 155 25.50 1.94 -1.21
CA LEU A 155 26.05 0.93 -0.30
C LEU A 155 26.78 1.56 0.90
N GLU A 156 27.62 2.57 0.67
CA GLU A 156 28.33 3.30 1.73
C GLU A 156 27.34 3.98 2.70
N ASN A 157 26.30 4.63 2.18
CA ASN A 157 25.23 5.21 2.98
C ASN A 157 24.46 4.13 3.80
N GLY A 158 24.29 2.94 3.23
CA GLY A 158 23.71 1.79 3.92
C GLY A 158 24.56 1.31 5.09
N ILE A 159 25.87 1.20 4.89
CA ILE A 159 26.85 0.82 5.92
C ILE A 159 26.82 1.83 7.08
N ILE A 160 26.93 3.13 6.78
CA ILE A 160 26.89 4.20 7.80
C ILE A 160 25.63 4.11 8.66
N LYS A 161 24.46 3.90 8.04
CA LYS A 161 23.19 3.72 8.78
C LYS A 161 23.22 2.50 9.71
N MET A 162 23.81 1.39 9.26
CA MET A 162 23.93 0.19 10.09
C MET A 162 24.89 0.41 11.26
N GLU A 163 26.04 1.06 11.04
CA GLU A 163 26.99 1.42 12.10
C GLU A 163 26.35 2.33 13.15
N ASP A 164 25.59 3.34 12.71
CA ASP A 164 24.83 4.24 13.59
C ASP A 164 23.81 3.49 14.47
N LEU A 165 23.10 2.52 13.88
CA LEU A 165 22.15 1.68 14.63
C LEU A 165 22.86 0.80 15.66
N ILE A 166 23.98 0.18 15.29
CA ILE A 166 24.80 -0.61 16.21
C ILE A 166 25.29 0.25 17.38
N ASN A 167 25.76 1.47 17.10
CA ASN A 167 26.22 2.41 18.12
C ASN A 167 25.10 2.81 19.08
N LYS A 168 23.90 3.12 18.58
CA LYS A 168 22.72 3.42 19.42
C LYS A 168 22.32 2.26 20.32
N LEU A 169 22.28 1.04 19.76
CA LEU A 169 21.98 -0.18 20.53
C LEU A 169 23.01 -0.44 21.65
N ASN A 170 24.29 -0.14 21.39
CA ASN A 170 25.35 -0.28 22.38
C ASN A 170 25.26 0.79 23.49
N LEU A 171 24.78 2.00 23.17
CA LEU A 171 24.52 3.05 24.15
C LEU A 171 23.33 2.70 25.07
N ASP A 172 22.23 2.19 24.51
CA ASP A 172 21.06 1.78 25.29
C ASP A 172 21.36 0.61 26.26
N LYS A 173 22.25 -0.30 25.87
CA LYS A 173 22.71 -1.38 26.75
C LYS A 173 23.59 -0.88 27.91
N ARG A 174 24.20 0.30 27.79
CA ARG A 174 25.05 0.90 28.83
C ARG A 174 24.27 1.80 29.79
N SER A 175 23.17 2.42 29.34
CA SER A 175 22.28 3.23 30.17
C SER A 175 21.26 2.41 30.99
N SER A 176 21.14 1.11 30.70
CA SER A 176 20.26 0.17 31.40
C SER A 176 20.96 -0.67 32.48
N ARG A 177 22.18 -0.28 32.89
CA ARG A 177 23.01 -0.94 33.93
C ARG A 177 23.30 -0.01 35.08
#